data_AF-A0A6G3Y0E4-F1
#
_entry.id   AF-A0A6G3Y0E4-F1
#
_cell.length_a   1.000
_cell.length_b   1.000
_cell.length_c   1.000
_cell.angle_alpha   90.00
_cell.angle_beta   90.00
_cell.angle_gamma   90.00
#
_symmetry.space_group_name_H-M   'P 1'
#
loop_
_entity.id
_entity.type
_entity.pdbx_description
1 polymer ?
#
loop_
_entity_poly.entity_id
_entity_poly.type
_entity_poly.pdbx_seq_one_letter_code
_entity_poly.pdbx_strand_id
1 'polypeptide(L)'
;AVADDSGLCVDVLGGAPGIFSARWSGTHGDDKANLDLLLAQLGDIDTPHRGAYFACAAALALPDGTERVVEGRLNGILRHTPSGTNGFGYDPILQ
;
A
#
# COMPACT_ATOMS: atom_id res chain seq x y z
N ALA A 1 -17.16 -12.55 13.04
CA ALA A 1 -16.91 -11.35 12.22
C ALA A 1 -15.80 -11.64 11.23
N VAL A 2 -15.82 -10.96 10.08
CA VAL A 2 -14.73 -10.95 9.10
C VAL A 2 -14.33 -9.50 8.88
N ALA A 3 -13.03 -9.24 8.80
CA ALA A 3 -12.48 -7.93 8.50
C ALA A 3 -11.25 -8.07 7.61
N ASP A 4 -10.95 -7.03 6.84
CA ASP A 4 -9.70 -6.90 6.09
C ASP A 4 -8.98 -5.60 6.43
N ASP A 5 -7.67 -5.61 6.21
CA ASP A 5 -6.81 -4.42 6.26
C ASP A 5 -5.80 -4.53 5.12
N SER A 6 -5.72 -3.48 4.31
CA SER A 6 -4.88 -3.46 3.11
C SER A 6 -4.15 -2.15 2.95
N GLY A 7 -2.96 -2.22 2.33
CA GLY A 7 -2.11 -1.06 2.12
C GLY A 7 -0.88 -1.35 1.29
N LEU A 8 -0.21 -0.29 0.86
CA LEU A 8 1.07 -0.34 0.17
C LEU A 8 2.20 -0.27 1.20
N CYS A 9 3.15 -1.18 1.10
CA CYS A 9 4.37 -1.20 1.90
C CYS A 9 5.58 -0.92 1.00
N VAL A 10 6.37 0.10 1.32
CA VAL A 10 7.57 0.47 0.55
C VAL A 10 8.82 0.16 1.37
N ASP A 11 9.73 -0.63 0.81
CA ASP A 11 10.86 -1.20 1.54
C ASP A 11 11.79 -0.12 2.11
N VAL A 12 12.15 0.88 1.28
CA VAL A 12 13.05 1.98 1.70
C VAL A 12 12.41 2.91 2.74
N LEU A 13 11.08 2.91 2.85
CA LEU A 13 10.35 3.66 3.87
C LEU A 13 10.02 2.81 5.11
N GLY A 14 10.66 1.65 5.26
CA GLY A 14 10.42 0.75 6.40
C GLY A 14 9.00 0.17 6.42
N GLY A 15 8.36 0.01 5.25
CA GLY A 15 7.01 -0.52 5.12
C GLY A 15 5.90 0.55 5.12
N ALA A 16 6.24 1.84 5.24
CA ALA A 16 5.27 2.92 5.04
C ALA A 16 4.86 3.03 3.55
N PRO A 17 3.64 3.49 3.21
CA PRO A 17 2.58 3.98 4.12
C PRO A 17 1.93 2.93 5.04
N GLY A 18 1.87 1.66 4.63
CA GLY A 18 1.25 0.58 5.41
C GLY A 18 -0.20 0.87 5.79
N ILE A 19 -0.56 0.70 7.08
CA ILE A 19 -1.91 1.00 7.60
C ILE A 19 -2.37 2.46 7.42
N PHE A 20 -1.45 3.36 7.04
CA PHE A 20 -1.77 4.76 6.74
C PHE A 20 -2.05 4.99 5.25
N SER A 21 -2.02 3.96 4.40
CA SER A 21 -2.16 4.08 2.93
C SER A 21 -3.31 4.96 2.47
N ALA A 22 -4.50 4.82 3.06
CA ALA A 22 -5.68 5.60 2.66
C ALA A 22 -5.65 7.08 3.12
N ARG A 23 -4.68 7.47 3.94
CA ARG A 23 -4.56 8.81 4.56
C ARG A 23 -3.11 9.30 4.63
N TRP A 24 -2.26 8.85 3.69
CA TRP A 24 -0.83 9.11 3.73
C TRP A 24 -0.50 10.60 3.66
N SER A 25 -1.27 11.35 2.90
CA SER A 25 -1.21 12.82 2.79
C SER A 25 -1.89 13.56 3.95
N GLY A 26 -2.38 12.83 4.96
CA GLY A 26 -3.07 13.37 6.13
C GLY A 26 -4.59 13.46 6.01
N THR A 27 -5.15 13.32 4.80
CA THR A 27 -6.60 13.30 4.55
C THR A 27 -7.03 11.93 4.02
N HIS A 28 -8.06 11.35 4.61
CA HIS A 28 -8.57 10.05 4.17
C HIS A 28 -9.27 10.15 2.80
N GLY A 29 -8.93 9.25 1.88
CA GLY A 29 -9.58 9.13 0.56
C GLY A 29 -9.07 10.08 -0.52
N ASP A 30 -8.05 10.92 -0.25
CA ASP A 30 -7.40 11.72 -1.28
C ASP A 30 -6.26 10.93 -1.95
N ASP A 31 -6.66 10.00 -2.83
CA ASP A 31 -5.74 9.12 -3.56
C ASP A 31 -4.67 9.88 -4.33
N LYS A 32 -5.06 10.99 -4.96
CA LYS A 32 -4.13 11.81 -5.74
C LYS A 32 -3.07 12.43 -4.84
N ALA A 33 -3.46 13.04 -3.72
CA ALA A 33 -2.51 13.64 -2.79
C ALA A 33 -1.60 12.57 -2.14
N ASN A 34 -2.15 11.39 -1.84
CA ASN A 34 -1.39 10.25 -1.31
C ASN A 34 -0.30 9.79 -2.30
N LEU A 35 -0.67 9.62 -3.57
CA LEU A 35 0.21 9.22 -4.64
C LEU A 35 1.32 10.26 -4.90
N ASP A 36 0.92 11.53 -5.04
CA ASP A 36 1.84 12.64 -5.33
C ASP A 36 2.87 12.80 -4.19
N LEU A 37 2.45 12.70 -2.92
CA LEU A 37 3.34 12.75 -1.77
C LEU A 37 4.36 11.61 -1.78
N LEU A 38 3.91 10.38 -2.03
CA LEU A 38 4.80 9.22 -2.07
C LEU A 38 5.85 9.34 -3.18
N LEU A 39 5.45 9.78 -4.38
CA LEU A 39 6.38 10.01 -5.49
C LEU A 39 7.40 11.10 -5.16
N ALA A 40 6.97 12.20 -4.52
CA ALA A 40 7.87 13.26 -4.09
C ALA A 40 8.90 12.77 -3.06
N GLN A 41 8.47 11.99 -2.06
CA GLN A 41 9.36 11.42 -1.04
C GLN A 41 10.42 10.47 -1.62
N LEU A 42 10.07 9.78 -2.70
CA LEU A 42 10.94 8.83 -3.37
C LEU A 42 11.72 9.46 -4.56
N GLY A 43 11.68 10.78 -4.73
CA GLY A 43 12.22 11.46 -5.92
C GLY A 43 13.70 11.17 -6.21
N ASP A 44 14.50 10.99 -5.15
CA ASP A 44 15.94 10.72 -5.24
C ASP A 44 16.30 9.23 -5.08
N ILE A 45 15.31 8.34 -5.05
CA ILE A 45 15.53 6.90 -4.84
C ILE A 45 15.58 6.16 -6.17
N ASP A 46 16.76 5.63 -6.50
CA ASP A 46 17.00 4.83 -7.71
C ASP A 46 16.19 3.52 -7.72
N THR A 47 15.82 3.07 -8.92
CA THR A 47 14.96 1.90 -9.17
C THR A 47 15.29 0.64 -8.36
N PRO A 48 16.56 0.23 -8.17
CA PRO A 48 16.90 -0.96 -7.37
C PRO A 48 16.47 -0.88 -5.90
N HIS A 49 16.20 0.33 -5.39
CA HIS A 49 15.82 0.60 -4.00
C HIS A 49 14.32 0.91 -3.83
N ARG A 50 13.52 0.76 -4.89
CA ARG A 50 12.08 1.07 -4.91
C ARG A 50 11.19 -0.17 -4.75
N GLY A 51 11.69 -1.21 -4.09
CA GLY A 51 10.91 -2.40 -3.77
C GLY A 51 9.69 -2.04 -2.93
N ALA A 52 8.54 -2.62 -3.28
CA ALA A 52 7.30 -2.43 -2.57
C ALA A 52 6.36 -3.62 -2.76
N TYR A 53 5.32 -3.69 -1.95
CA TYR A 53 4.25 -4.68 -2.13
C TYR A 53 2.92 -4.14 -1.63
N PHE A 54 1.83 -4.55 -2.27
CA PHE A 54 0.52 -4.46 -1.62
C PHE A 54 0.37 -5.62 -0.64
N ALA A 55 -0.01 -5.29 0.59
CA ALA A 55 -0.43 -6.25 1.60
C ALA A 55 -1.95 -6.24 1.73
N CYS A 56 -2.52 -7.42 1.96
CA CYS A 56 -3.91 -7.56 2.38
C CYS A 56 -3.97 -8.65 3.45
N ALA A 57 -4.35 -8.27 4.66
CA ALA A 57 -4.63 -9.17 5.75
C ALA A 57 -6.14 -9.38 5.86
N ALA A 58 -6.57 -10.63 6.02
CA ALA A 58 -7.96 -10.97 6.30
C ALA A 58 -8.04 -11.70 7.65
N ALA A 59 -8.94 -11.24 8.51
CA ALA A 59 -9.15 -11.77 9.86
C ALA A 59 -10.57 -12.36 10.00
N LEU A 60 -10.65 -13.54 10.61
CA LEU A 60 -11.88 -14.23 11.00
C LEU A 60 -11.90 -14.39 12.52
N ALA A 61 -12.98 -13.95 13.17
CA ALA A 61 -13.24 -14.18 14.58
C ALA A 61 -14.60 -14.88 14.76
N LEU A 62 -14.62 -16.06 15.39
CA LEU A 62 -15.82 -16.85 15.65
C LEU A 62 -16.33 -16.67 17.09
N PRO A 63 -17.64 -16.86 17.35
CA PRO A 63 -18.20 -16.72 18.71
C PRO A 63 -17.63 -17.67 19.76
N ASP A 64 -17.03 -18.79 19.33
CA ASP A 64 -16.38 -19.75 20.21
C ASP A 64 -14.96 -19.34 20.64
N GLY A 65 -14.50 -18.15 20.20
CA GLY A 65 -13.16 -17.63 20.48
C GLY A 65 -12.10 -18.05 19.44
N THR A 66 -12.46 -18.81 18.40
CA THR A 66 -11.52 -19.13 17.33
C THR A 66 -11.20 -17.89 16.51
N GLU A 67 -9.90 -17.60 16.37
CA GLU A 67 -9.39 -16.52 15.54
C GLU A 67 -8.45 -17.07 14.46
N ARG A 68 -8.53 -16.51 13.25
CA ARG A 68 -7.60 -16.79 12.15
C ARG A 68 -7.27 -15.51 11.42
N VAL A 69 -5.99 -15.32 11.12
CA VAL A 69 -5.51 -14.21 10.28
C VAL A 69 -4.65 -14.79 9.18
N VAL A 70 -4.85 -14.33 7.96
CA VAL A 70 -4.02 -14.65 6.79
C VAL A 70 -3.59 -13.35 6.13
N GLU A 71 -2.39 -13.31 5.58
CA GLU A 71 -1.86 -12.17 4.83
C GLU A 71 -1.43 -12.62 3.43
N GLY A 72 -1.89 -11.89 2.42
CA GLY A 72 -1.42 -12.00 1.05
C GLY A 72 -0.56 -10.80 0.67
N ARG A 73 0.44 -11.02 -0.19
CA ARG A 73 1.30 -9.96 -0.73
C ARG A 73 1.36 -10.02 -2.24
N LEU A 74 1.26 -8.86 -2.87
CA LEU A 74 1.56 -8.64 -4.27
C LEU A 74 2.84 -7.80 -4.37
N ASN A 75 3.96 -8.46 -4.61
CA ASN A 75 5.27 -7.79 -4.71
C ASN A 75 5.44 -7.08 -6.06
N GLY A 76 6.14 -5.96 -6.04
CA GLY A 76 6.46 -5.19 -7.24
C GLY A 76 7.56 -4.15 -6.99
N ILE A 77 7.74 -3.27 -7.97
CA ILE A 77 8.68 -2.15 -7.91
C ILE A 77 7.92 -0.87 -8.23
N LEU A 78 8.16 0.20 -7.46
CA LEU A 78 7.53 1.48 -7.72
C LEU A 78 8.16 2.19 -8.91
N ARG A 79 7.32 2.60 -9.86
CA ARG A 79 7.68 3.49 -10.97
C ARG A 79 8.07 4.88 -10.44
N HIS A 80 8.80 5.61 -11.27
CA HIS A 80 9.11 7.03 -11.06
C HIS A 80 7.94 7.94 -11.45
N THR A 81 7.08 7.48 -12.35
CA THR A 81 5.90 8.21 -12.83
C THR A 81 4.70 7.27 -12.94
N PRO A 82 3.47 7.76 -12.67
CA PRO A 82 2.25 7.00 -12.87
C PRO A 82 2.10 6.53 -14.32
N SER A 83 1.52 5.34 -14.51
CA SER A 83 1.19 4.80 -15.82
C SER A 83 -0.16 4.07 -15.78
N GLY A 84 -0.98 4.28 -16.80
CA GLY A 84 -2.34 3.74 -16.88
C GLY A 84 -3.39 4.66 -16.25
N THR A 85 -4.64 4.41 -16.59
CA THR A 85 -5.81 5.19 -16.12
C THR A 85 -6.86 4.32 -15.42
N ASN A 86 -6.57 3.02 -15.28
CA ASN A 86 -7.42 2.07 -14.56
C ASN A 86 -6.85 1.87 -13.15
N GLY A 87 -7.72 1.56 -12.19
CA GLY A 87 -7.33 1.36 -10.79
C GLY A 87 -7.58 2.59 -9.91
N PHE A 88 -7.10 2.53 -8.67
CA PHE A 88 -7.25 3.57 -7.64
C PHE A 88 -6.02 3.60 -6.71
N GLY A 89 -5.97 4.56 -5.80
CA GLY A 89 -4.86 4.69 -4.84
C GLY A 89 -3.48 4.68 -5.50
N TYR A 90 -2.69 3.64 -5.19
CA TYR A 90 -1.30 3.50 -5.66
C TYR A 90 -1.13 2.57 -6.87
N ASP A 91 -2.22 2.05 -7.43
CA ASP A 91 -2.18 1.17 -8.61
C ASP A 91 -1.34 1.72 -9.77
N PRO A 92 -1.38 3.04 -10.11
CA PRO A 92 -0.64 3.56 -11.26
C PRO A 92 0.89 3.47 -11.15
N ILE A 93 1.46 3.18 -9.98
CA ILE A 93 2.91 3.19 -9.76
C ILE A 93 3.50 1.84 -9.39
N LEU A 94 2.73 0.83 -8.99
CA LEU A 94 3.28 -0.50 -8.70
C LEU A 94 3.37 -1.33 -10.00
N GLN A 95 4.57 -1.82 -10.32
CA GLN A 95 4.84 -2.71 -11.46
C GLN A 95 5.27 -4.10 -11.01
#